data_AF-A0A8I2K619-F1
#
_entry.id   AF-A0A8I2K619-F1
#
_cell.length_a   1.000
_cell.length_b   1.000
_cell.length_c   1.000
_cell.angle_alpha   90.00
_cell.angle_beta   90.00
_cell.angle_gamma   90.00
#
_symmetry.space_group_name_H-M   'P 1'
#
loop_
_entity.id
_entity.type
_entity.pdbx_description
1 polymer ?
#
loop_
_entity_poly.entity_id
_entity_poly.type
_entity_poly.pdbx_seq_one_letter_code
_entity_poly.pdbx_strand_id
1 'polypeptide(L)'
;MDEEKTTIIEQPDEGKEKKEENQEIEKTKLEKSSTEFETRAFTAESLPQQQPEPEPAETTGRNDVLKKKMTALSVFVGLLIVALIVMAYFLIFKGKSRIDGSAQIRQMQELTQKVQEMEADVKEKEDEIFDLTEEVKEKTGLESLGVNTLDLSDQEREILEKRIKEEKDVSVKSLLEDILEKNEEIRELKAKIAEIEKLLPIPHIVKSGENHYMIAMDFLIYEKKVEKKKAMKLVERTALFDELVPGFKVWNFYTGDEYGTSVTQGTARISPNTLIRRAKKKLVDARDEAIAERDKLGEDIKVLEEKRKEIIEQVDSLTQEKVSLIVKVSELNVQVNSLFYLLDSQKNLRKKGILKRGFLRSTKLRDVSPEFFSRSVDLRSRNQITISASELGLKKIKKITLYPKFLRVGTNYKIEIALDKQTAVLTILKPAKFKNERIVIAVK
;
A
#
# COMPACT_ATOMS: atom_id res chain seq x y z
N MET A 1 -24.13 10.88 63.94
CA MET A 1 -23.29 12.01 63.54
C MET A 1 -21.84 11.56 63.45
N ASP A 2 -21.35 10.92 62.41
CA ASP A 2 -21.93 10.14 61.29
C ASP A 2 -20.76 9.31 60.76
N GLU A 3 -21.01 8.03 60.50
CA GLU A 3 -20.03 7.08 59.94
C GLU A 3 -20.07 7.15 58.41
N GLU A 4 -18.98 7.60 57.78
CA GLU A 4 -18.82 7.55 56.32
C GLU A 4 -18.38 6.14 55.88
N LYS A 5 -19.30 5.42 55.25
CA LYS A 5 -19.04 4.19 54.49
C LYS A 5 -18.53 4.54 53.09
N THR A 6 -17.30 4.15 52.78
CA THR A 6 -16.76 4.19 51.42
C THR A 6 -17.15 2.92 50.67
N THR A 7 -18.02 3.04 49.68
CA THR A 7 -18.43 1.95 48.77
C THR A 7 -17.44 1.84 47.61
N ILE A 8 -16.81 0.68 47.44
CA ILE A 8 -15.96 0.34 46.29
C ILE A 8 -16.86 -0.20 45.19
N ILE A 9 -16.83 0.43 44.02
CA ILE A 9 -17.53 -0.02 42.80
C ILE A 9 -16.49 -0.69 41.89
N GLU A 10 -16.59 -2.01 41.70
CA GLU A 10 -15.85 -2.75 40.69
C GLU A 10 -16.44 -2.45 39.30
N GLN A 11 -15.59 -2.02 38.36
CA GLN A 11 -15.90 -1.94 36.94
C GLN A 11 -15.55 -3.28 36.25
N PRO A 12 -16.38 -3.77 35.31
CA PRO A 12 -16.11 -5.01 34.60
C PRO A 12 -15.03 -4.81 33.51
N ASP A 13 -14.18 -5.82 33.39
CA ASP A 13 -13.05 -5.92 32.44
C ASP A 13 -13.56 -6.24 31.01
N GLU A 14 -13.89 -5.21 30.24
CA GLU A 14 -14.30 -5.29 28.82
C GLU A 14 -13.15 -5.64 27.84
N GLY A 15 -11.96 -6.00 28.35
CA GLY A 15 -10.75 -6.19 27.53
C GLY A 15 -10.60 -7.56 26.86
N LYS A 16 -11.41 -8.57 27.21
CA LYS A 16 -11.23 -9.95 26.74
C LYS A 16 -12.13 -10.37 25.58
N GLU A 17 -13.36 -9.86 25.48
CA GLU A 17 -14.31 -10.27 24.43
C GLU A 17 -13.92 -9.77 23.03
N LYS A 18 -13.31 -8.58 22.91
CA LYS A 18 -12.91 -8.02 21.59
C LYS A 18 -11.70 -8.71 20.95
N LYS A 19 -10.98 -9.56 21.69
CA LYS A 19 -9.81 -10.29 21.17
C LYS A 19 -10.16 -11.62 20.53
N GLU A 20 -11.26 -12.25 20.96
CA GLU A 20 -11.72 -13.52 20.37
C GLU A 20 -12.51 -13.27 19.08
N GLU A 21 -13.33 -12.21 19.01
CA GLU A 21 -14.11 -11.85 17.81
C GLU A 21 -13.22 -11.48 16.61
N ASN A 22 -12.07 -10.83 16.84
CA ASN A 22 -11.14 -10.46 15.76
C ASN A 22 -10.33 -11.63 15.20
N GLN A 23 -10.11 -12.71 15.97
CA GLN A 23 -9.41 -13.90 15.48
C GLN A 23 -10.30 -14.80 14.62
N GLU A 24 -11.62 -14.76 14.82
CA GLU A 24 -12.58 -15.54 14.04
C GLU A 24 -12.87 -14.93 12.65
N ILE A 25 -12.81 -13.60 12.55
CA ILE A 25 -12.94 -12.86 11.28
C ILE A 25 -11.69 -13.07 10.39
N GLU A 26 -10.50 -13.23 10.96
CA GLU A 26 -9.27 -13.46 10.18
C GLU A 26 -9.21 -14.89 9.60
N LYS A 27 -9.67 -15.89 10.35
CA LYS A 27 -9.74 -17.29 9.86
C LYS A 27 -10.74 -17.47 8.72
N THR A 28 -11.91 -16.83 8.80
CA THR A 28 -12.92 -16.89 7.73
C THR A 28 -12.51 -16.14 6.46
N LYS A 29 -11.56 -15.20 6.55
CA LYS A 29 -11.01 -14.48 5.39
C LYS A 29 -9.92 -15.27 4.66
N LEU A 30 -9.14 -16.09 5.38
CA LEU A 30 -8.14 -16.97 4.76
C LEU A 30 -8.78 -18.15 4.01
N GLU A 31 -9.84 -18.77 4.54
CA GLU A 31 -10.52 -19.90 3.88
C GLU A 31 -11.23 -19.50 2.57
N LYS A 32 -11.74 -18.26 2.46
CA LYS A 32 -12.34 -17.76 1.21
C LYS A 32 -11.32 -17.43 0.13
N SER A 33 -10.09 -17.07 0.48
CA SER A 33 -9.04 -16.80 -0.52
C SER A 33 -8.43 -18.07 -1.12
N SER A 34 -8.42 -19.18 -0.36
CA SER A 34 -7.88 -20.45 -0.83
C SER A 34 -8.82 -21.19 -1.79
N THR A 35 -10.13 -20.91 -1.74
CA THR A 35 -11.14 -21.56 -2.60
C THR A 35 -11.33 -20.86 -3.96
N GLU A 36 -10.91 -19.60 -4.10
CA GLU A 36 -10.97 -18.87 -5.39
C GLU A 36 -9.74 -19.11 -6.29
N PHE A 37 -8.65 -19.69 -5.77
CA PHE A 37 -7.44 -19.97 -6.56
C PHE A 37 -7.45 -21.33 -7.28
N GLU A 38 -8.33 -22.27 -6.92
CA GLU A 38 -8.39 -23.61 -7.54
C GLU A 38 -9.36 -23.73 -8.74
N THR A 39 -10.12 -22.69 -9.09
CA THR A 39 -11.12 -22.74 -10.19
C THR A 39 -10.69 -22.06 -11.51
N ARG A 40 -9.43 -21.66 -11.65
CA ARG A 40 -8.91 -20.99 -12.88
C ARG A 40 -7.83 -21.76 -13.66
N ALA A 41 -7.70 -23.06 -13.42
CA ALA A 41 -6.72 -23.89 -14.12
C ALA A 41 -7.37 -25.03 -14.92
N PHE A 42 -8.23 -24.74 -15.90
CA PHE A 42 -8.52 -25.72 -16.98
C PHE A 42 -9.32 -25.11 -18.15
N THR A 43 -8.67 -24.43 -19.10
CA THR A 43 -9.10 -24.41 -20.51
C THR A 43 -7.94 -23.93 -21.40
N ALA A 44 -7.10 -24.87 -21.84
CA ALA A 44 -6.16 -24.64 -22.94
C ALA A 44 -6.79 -25.24 -24.21
N GLU A 45 -7.52 -24.39 -24.94
CA GLU A 45 -8.14 -24.75 -26.21
C GLU A 45 -7.14 -24.47 -27.35
N SER A 46 -7.00 -25.47 -28.20
CA SER A 46 -6.04 -25.59 -29.30
C SER A 46 -6.22 -24.51 -30.39
N LEU A 47 -5.10 -23.86 -30.74
CA LEU A 47 -4.95 -22.98 -31.90
C LEU A 47 -5.13 -23.73 -33.23
N PRO A 48 -5.87 -23.19 -34.22
CA PRO A 48 -5.87 -23.72 -35.58
C PRO A 48 -4.61 -23.30 -36.34
N GLN A 49 -4.04 -24.24 -37.09
CA GLN A 49 -2.89 -24.07 -37.96
C GLN A 49 -3.18 -23.07 -39.10
N GLN A 50 -2.29 -22.08 -39.26
CA GLN A 50 -2.25 -21.20 -40.43
C GLN A 50 -1.83 -21.99 -41.68
N GLN A 51 -2.65 -21.94 -42.72
CA GLN A 51 -2.26 -22.27 -44.10
C GLN A 51 -1.40 -21.14 -44.70
N PRO A 52 -0.47 -21.44 -45.61
CA PRO A 52 0.36 -20.44 -46.25
C PRO A 52 -0.44 -19.61 -47.28
N GLU A 53 -0.20 -18.30 -47.22
CA GLU A 53 -0.74 -17.24 -48.06
C GLU A 53 -0.14 -17.30 -49.49
N PRO A 54 -0.93 -17.14 -50.57
CA PRO A 54 -0.40 -17.03 -51.93
C PRO A 54 0.06 -15.61 -52.28
N GLU A 55 1.09 -15.53 -53.14
CA GLU A 55 1.71 -14.31 -53.68
C GLU A 55 0.71 -13.31 -54.33
N PRO A 56 1.03 -12.00 -54.32
CA PRO A 56 0.13 -10.96 -54.78
C PRO A 56 0.06 -10.87 -56.31
N ALA A 57 -1.16 -10.97 -56.84
CA ALA A 57 -1.47 -10.57 -58.21
C ALA A 57 -1.66 -9.05 -58.32
N GLU A 58 -1.17 -8.49 -59.43
CA GLU A 58 -1.23 -7.09 -59.83
C GLU A 58 -2.66 -6.50 -59.75
N THR A 59 -2.80 -5.34 -59.10
CA THR A 59 -4.07 -4.62 -58.93
C THR A 59 -4.17 -3.40 -59.84
N THR A 60 -4.50 -3.62 -61.11
CA THR A 60 -5.20 -2.63 -61.94
C THR A 60 -6.70 -2.80 -61.74
N GLY A 61 -7.33 -1.95 -60.92
CA GLY A 61 -8.80 -1.95 -60.77
C GLY A 61 -9.39 -1.39 -59.47
N ARG A 62 -8.72 -0.44 -58.79
CA ARG A 62 -9.16 0.07 -57.47
C ARG A 62 -10.34 1.08 -57.54
N ASN A 63 -10.62 1.67 -58.70
CA ASN A 63 -11.57 2.78 -58.83
C ASN A 63 -13.05 2.36 -58.99
N ASP A 64 -13.33 1.15 -59.48
CA ASP A 64 -14.72 0.70 -59.73
C ASP A 64 -15.39 0.04 -58.51
N VAL A 65 -14.59 -0.53 -57.60
CA VAL A 65 -15.11 -1.14 -56.35
C VAL A 65 -15.52 -0.05 -55.35
N LEU A 66 -14.83 1.10 -55.35
CA LEU A 66 -15.11 2.23 -54.45
C LEU A 66 -16.40 2.98 -54.83
N LYS A 67 -16.63 3.26 -56.13
CA LYS A 67 -17.90 3.86 -56.60
C LYS A 67 -19.12 3.01 -56.26
N LYS A 68 -18.98 1.67 -56.28
CA LYS A 68 -20.07 0.74 -55.97
C LYS A 68 -20.40 0.67 -54.47
N LYS A 69 -19.41 0.88 -53.60
CA LYS A 69 -19.61 0.97 -52.14
C LYS A 69 -20.20 2.32 -51.71
N MET A 70 -19.75 3.43 -52.31
CA MET A 70 -20.29 4.77 -52.01
C MET A 70 -21.74 4.95 -52.49
N THR A 71 -22.09 4.41 -53.66
CA THR A 71 -23.48 4.43 -54.14
C THR A 71 -24.40 3.60 -53.25
N ALA A 72 -23.97 2.42 -52.79
CA ALA A 72 -24.74 1.61 -51.85
C ALA A 72 -24.95 2.29 -50.48
N LEU A 73 -23.93 2.98 -49.96
CA LEU A 73 -24.04 3.74 -48.71
C LEU A 73 -24.99 4.95 -48.84
N SER A 74 -24.89 5.69 -49.96
CA SER A 74 -25.76 6.86 -50.21
C SER A 74 -27.24 6.49 -50.35
N VAL A 75 -27.55 5.35 -50.97
CA VAL A 75 -28.93 4.85 -51.13
C VAL A 75 -29.49 4.37 -49.79
N PHE A 76 -28.67 3.73 -48.96
CA PHE A 76 -29.10 3.27 -47.63
C PHE A 76 -29.40 4.45 -46.69
N VAL A 77 -28.54 5.48 -46.71
CA VAL A 77 -28.76 6.71 -45.91
C VAL A 77 -29.95 7.52 -46.44
N GLY A 78 -30.12 7.62 -47.76
CA GLY A 78 -31.28 8.28 -48.37
C GLY A 78 -32.60 7.60 -48.00
N LEU A 79 -32.67 6.26 -48.02
CA LEU A 79 -33.84 5.51 -47.56
C LEU A 79 -34.13 5.71 -46.07
N LEU A 80 -33.09 5.84 -45.24
CA LEU A 80 -33.23 6.07 -43.80
C LEU A 80 -33.76 7.48 -43.49
N ILE A 81 -33.33 8.50 -44.24
CA ILE A 81 -33.84 9.87 -44.14
C ILE A 81 -35.31 9.93 -44.59
N VAL A 82 -35.67 9.26 -45.69
CA VAL A 82 -37.07 9.18 -46.15
C VAL A 82 -37.93 8.45 -45.12
N ALA A 83 -37.44 7.37 -44.51
CA ALA A 83 -38.16 6.67 -43.45
C ALA A 83 -38.38 7.56 -42.20
N LEU A 84 -37.40 8.37 -41.82
CA LEU A 84 -37.52 9.33 -40.72
C LEU A 84 -38.49 10.47 -41.03
N ILE A 85 -38.50 10.99 -42.26
CA ILE A 85 -39.46 12.03 -42.69
C ILE A 85 -40.88 11.46 -42.71
N VAL A 86 -41.06 10.24 -43.20
CA VAL A 86 -42.36 9.55 -43.19
C VAL A 86 -42.82 9.29 -41.75
N MET A 87 -41.93 8.90 -40.84
CA MET A 87 -42.23 8.75 -39.42
C MET A 87 -42.63 10.08 -38.76
N ALA A 88 -41.87 11.15 -39.01
CA ALA A 88 -42.17 12.49 -38.50
C ALA A 88 -43.53 13.00 -39.04
N TYR A 89 -43.82 12.77 -40.32
CA TYR A 89 -45.12 13.09 -40.91
C TYR A 89 -46.26 12.29 -40.27
N PHE A 90 -46.05 11.00 -40.00
CA PHE A 90 -47.05 10.15 -39.34
C PHE A 90 -47.31 10.56 -37.88
N LEU A 91 -46.28 11.04 -37.18
CA LEU A 91 -46.39 11.57 -35.81
C LEU A 91 -47.13 12.91 -35.74
N ILE A 92 -47.02 13.75 -36.78
CA ILE A 92 -47.71 15.05 -36.84
C ILE A 92 -49.19 14.87 -37.26
N PHE A 93 -49.49 13.94 -38.18
CA PHE A 93 -50.82 13.83 -38.79
C PHE A 93 -51.75 12.75 -38.21
N LYS A 94 -51.27 11.76 -37.43
CA LYS A 94 -52.12 10.73 -36.82
C LYS A 94 -52.08 10.71 -35.29
N GLY A 95 -52.91 11.58 -34.69
CA GLY A 95 -53.61 11.29 -33.43
C GLY A 95 -52.84 11.47 -32.13
N LYS A 96 -53.50 12.14 -31.16
CA LYS A 96 -53.14 12.31 -29.74
C LYS A 96 -53.02 10.98 -28.97
N SER A 97 -52.15 10.09 -29.41
CA SER A 97 -51.61 9.04 -28.56
C SER A 97 -50.56 9.73 -27.69
N ARG A 98 -50.62 9.54 -26.38
CA ARG A 98 -49.55 10.00 -25.46
C ARG A 98 -48.25 9.34 -25.91
N ILE A 99 -47.48 10.00 -26.77
CA ILE A 99 -46.11 9.61 -27.05
C ILE A 99 -45.43 9.69 -25.69
N ASP A 100 -44.92 8.54 -25.25
CA ASP A 100 -44.17 8.40 -24.02
C ASP A 100 -42.99 9.38 -24.08
N GLY A 101 -42.90 10.29 -23.10
CA GLY A 101 -41.84 11.30 -23.04
C GLY A 101 -40.45 10.67 -23.12
N SER A 102 -40.32 9.44 -22.62
CA SER A 102 -39.10 8.66 -22.67
C SER A 102 -38.66 8.28 -24.09
N ALA A 103 -39.62 7.97 -24.97
CA ALA A 103 -39.33 7.63 -26.36
C ALA A 103 -38.81 8.83 -27.13
N GLN A 104 -39.38 10.03 -26.89
CA GLN A 104 -38.93 11.25 -27.56
C GLN A 104 -37.55 11.68 -27.07
N ILE A 105 -37.28 11.60 -25.76
CA ILE A 105 -35.96 11.92 -25.20
C ILE A 105 -34.90 10.97 -25.75
N ARG A 106 -35.19 9.66 -25.84
CA ARG A 106 -34.27 8.68 -26.44
C ARG A 106 -33.95 8.99 -27.89
N GLN A 107 -34.95 9.34 -28.71
CA GLN A 107 -34.72 9.74 -30.10
C GLN A 107 -33.82 10.97 -30.19
N MET A 108 -34.04 11.98 -29.35
CA MET A 108 -33.16 13.17 -29.35
C MET A 108 -31.74 12.81 -28.88
N GLN A 109 -31.60 11.91 -27.92
CA GLN A 109 -30.31 11.40 -27.47
C GLN A 109 -29.58 10.65 -28.60
N GLU A 110 -30.27 9.78 -29.34
CA GLU A 110 -29.73 9.08 -30.51
C GLU A 110 -29.26 10.05 -31.60
N LEU A 111 -30.05 11.10 -31.87
CA LEU A 111 -29.66 12.15 -32.81
C LEU A 111 -28.40 12.90 -32.34
N THR A 112 -28.31 13.26 -31.05
CA THR A 112 -27.09 13.87 -30.50
C THR A 112 -25.89 12.95 -30.51
N GLN A 113 -26.09 11.64 -30.28
CA GLN A 113 -25.03 10.64 -30.38
C GLN A 113 -24.51 10.57 -31.82
N LYS A 114 -25.42 10.55 -32.80
CA LYS A 114 -25.04 10.57 -34.21
C LYS A 114 -24.29 11.84 -34.60
N VAL A 115 -24.68 13.00 -34.07
CA VAL A 115 -23.90 14.25 -34.23
C VAL A 115 -22.51 14.08 -33.64
N GLN A 116 -22.38 13.52 -32.44
CA GLN A 116 -21.10 13.30 -31.79
C GLN A 116 -20.20 12.33 -32.57
N GLU A 117 -20.76 11.26 -33.15
CA GLU A 117 -20.04 10.32 -34.02
C GLU A 117 -19.54 11.02 -35.28
N MET A 118 -20.40 11.79 -35.96
CA MET A 118 -19.99 12.56 -37.15
C MET A 118 -18.97 13.66 -36.82
N GLU A 119 -19.08 14.34 -35.67
CA GLU A 119 -18.08 15.30 -35.19
C GLU A 119 -16.71 14.62 -34.96
N ALA A 120 -16.72 13.37 -34.49
CA ALA A 120 -15.49 12.59 -34.33
C ALA A 120 -14.88 12.21 -35.69
N ASP A 121 -15.72 11.78 -36.65
CA ASP A 121 -15.27 11.47 -38.01
C ASP A 121 -14.70 12.71 -38.73
N VAL A 122 -15.32 13.88 -38.53
CA VAL A 122 -14.79 15.16 -39.04
C VAL A 122 -13.40 15.42 -38.48
N LYS A 123 -13.23 15.25 -37.17
CA LYS A 123 -11.95 15.48 -36.52
C LYS A 123 -10.86 14.50 -36.99
N GLU A 124 -11.20 13.22 -37.15
CA GLU A 124 -10.28 12.22 -37.69
C GLU A 124 -9.79 12.62 -39.09
N LYS A 125 -10.70 13.09 -39.94
CA LYS A 125 -10.34 13.58 -41.29
C LYS A 125 -9.54 14.88 -41.26
N GLU A 126 -9.80 15.78 -40.32
CA GLU A 126 -9.00 16.98 -40.10
C GLU A 126 -7.55 16.63 -39.71
N ASP A 127 -7.39 15.63 -38.82
CA ASP A 127 -6.07 15.12 -38.42
C ASP A 127 -5.35 14.46 -39.63
N GLU A 128 -6.06 13.65 -40.44
CA GLU A 128 -5.50 13.06 -41.67
C GLU A 128 -5.07 14.12 -42.71
N ILE A 129 -5.87 15.19 -42.88
CA ILE A 129 -5.50 16.30 -43.76
C ILE A 129 -4.24 16.99 -43.25
N PHE A 130 -4.07 17.13 -41.93
CA PHE A 130 -2.87 17.70 -41.34
C PHE A 130 -1.64 16.85 -41.69
N ASP A 131 -1.73 15.53 -41.51
CA ASP A 131 -0.64 14.59 -41.84
C ASP A 131 -0.29 14.64 -43.34
N LEU A 132 -1.29 14.64 -44.23
CA LEU A 132 -1.07 14.78 -45.67
C LEU A 132 -0.45 16.13 -46.04
N THR A 133 -0.87 17.21 -45.37
CA THR A 133 -0.31 18.55 -45.58
C THR A 133 1.17 18.60 -45.17
N GLU A 134 1.52 17.93 -44.07
CA GLU A 134 2.91 17.78 -43.62
C GLU A 134 3.73 16.96 -44.62
N GLU A 135 3.22 15.84 -45.12
CA GLU A 135 3.90 15.02 -46.13
C GLU A 135 4.13 15.80 -47.45
N VAL A 136 3.14 16.61 -47.88
CA VAL A 136 3.31 17.50 -49.03
C VAL A 136 4.39 18.54 -48.77
N LYS A 137 4.43 19.14 -47.58
CA LYS A 137 5.46 20.10 -47.19
C LYS A 137 6.86 19.49 -47.20
N GLU A 138 7.01 18.26 -46.71
CA GLU A 138 8.28 17.54 -46.73
C GLU A 138 8.77 17.25 -48.15
N LYS A 139 7.87 16.83 -49.04
CA LYS A 139 8.21 16.48 -50.43
C LYS A 139 8.47 17.68 -51.33
N THR A 140 7.75 18.78 -51.11
CA THR A 140 7.82 19.97 -51.98
C THR A 140 8.70 21.08 -51.42
N GLY A 141 9.04 21.03 -50.13
CA GLY A 141 9.74 22.11 -49.42
C GLY A 141 8.89 23.38 -49.23
N LEU A 142 7.59 23.34 -49.53
CA LEU A 142 6.68 24.48 -49.39
C LEU A 142 6.19 24.60 -47.96
N GLU A 143 6.47 25.73 -47.31
CA GLU A 143 6.01 25.98 -45.94
C GLU A 143 4.48 26.06 -45.81
N SER A 144 3.78 26.37 -46.89
CA SER A 144 2.32 26.35 -46.95
C SER A 144 1.79 26.13 -48.37
N LEU A 145 0.57 25.59 -48.46
CA LEU A 145 -0.14 25.43 -49.73
C LEU A 145 -0.86 26.71 -50.18
N GLY A 146 -0.83 27.78 -49.38
CA GLY A 146 -1.51 29.04 -49.66
C GLY A 146 -3.05 28.99 -49.54
N VAL A 147 -3.58 27.90 -48.97
CA VAL A 147 -5.00 27.65 -48.76
C VAL A 147 -5.23 27.07 -47.36
N ASN A 148 -6.39 27.29 -46.76
CA ASN A 148 -6.76 26.64 -45.51
C ASN A 148 -7.24 25.20 -45.76
N THR A 149 -6.35 24.22 -45.64
CA THR A 149 -6.63 22.80 -45.96
C THR A 149 -7.76 22.18 -45.13
N LEU A 150 -8.02 22.71 -43.93
CA LEU A 150 -9.06 22.21 -43.02
C LEU A 150 -10.48 22.68 -43.38
N ASP A 151 -10.61 23.82 -44.04
CA ASP A 151 -11.89 24.44 -44.39
C ASP A 151 -11.77 25.22 -45.69
N LEU A 152 -11.52 24.50 -46.79
CA LEU A 152 -11.37 25.09 -48.12
C LEU A 152 -12.68 25.78 -48.53
N SER A 153 -12.61 27.08 -48.76
CA SER A 153 -13.66 27.78 -49.51
C SER A 153 -13.73 27.28 -50.95
N ASP A 154 -14.86 27.51 -51.63
CA ASP A 154 -15.02 27.13 -53.04
C ASP A 154 -13.91 27.73 -53.93
N GLN A 155 -13.43 28.94 -53.59
CA GLN A 155 -12.32 29.60 -54.30
C GLN A 155 -10.96 28.94 -54.02
N GLU A 156 -10.67 28.58 -52.77
CA GLU A 156 -9.44 27.88 -52.39
C GLU A 156 -9.38 26.47 -52.97
N ARG A 157 -10.54 25.80 -53.09
CA ARG A 157 -10.66 24.52 -53.76
C ARG A 157 -10.28 24.62 -55.24
N GLU A 158 -10.79 25.62 -55.97
CA GLU A 158 -10.39 25.84 -57.37
C GLU A 158 -8.89 26.09 -57.51
N ILE A 159 -8.26 26.77 -56.54
CA ILE A 159 -6.81 26.98 -56.51
C ILE A 159 -6.08 25.65 -56.33
N LEU A 160 -6.54 24.80 -55.40
CA LEU A 160 -5.97 23.48 -55.17
C LEU A 160 -6.15 22.56 -56.39
N GLU A 161 -7.31 22.57 -57.05
CA GLU A 161 -7.58 21.81 -58.28
C GLU A 161 -6.71 22.26 -59.46
N LYS A 162 -6.47 23.57 -59.61
CA LYS A 162 -5.52 24.09 -60.61
C LYS A 162 -4.11 23.61 -60.31
N ARG A 163 -3.70 23.67 -59.04
CA ARG A 163 -2.38 23.19 -58.60
C ARG A 163 -2.19 21.70 -58.86
N ILE A 164 -3.20 20.87 -58.58
CA ILE A 164 -3.21 19.43 -58.88
C ILE A 164 -3.00 19.16 -60.39
N LYS A 165 -3.56 20.01 -61.27
CA LYS A 165 -3.41 19.87 -62.73
C LYS A 165 -2.03 20.28 -63.23
N GLU A 166 -1.40 21.24 -62.56
CA GLU A 166 -0.07 21.77 -62.89
C GLU A 166 1.06 20.94 -62.25
N GLU A 167 0.76 20.16 -61.21
CA GLU A 167 1.72 19.32 -60.49
C GLU A 167 2.24 18.17 -61.37
N LYS A 168 3.57 18.03 -61.39
CA LYS A 168 4.27 17.04 -62.24
C LYS A 168 4.67 15.79 -61.45
N ASP A 169 4.89 15.93 -60.14
CA ASP A 169 5.19 14.80 -59.28
C ASP A 169 3.90 14.02 -58.98
N VAL A 170 3.83 12.77 -59.45
CA VAL A 170 2.68 11.88 -59.25
C VAL A 170 2.41 11.65 -57.76
N SER A 171 3.44 11.61 -56.92
CA SER A 171 3.28 11.41 -55.48
C SER A 171 2.67 12.63 -54.81
N VAL A 172 3.16 13.83 -55.10
CA VAL A 172 2.61 15.08 -54.55
C VAL A 172 1.19 15.30 -55.05
N LYS A 173 0.95 15.01 -56.34
CA LYS A 173 -0.38 15.09 -56.94
C LYS A 173 -1.40 14.21 -56.23
N SER A 174 -1.05 12.95 -55.93
CA SER A 174 -1.92 12.03 -55.18
C SER A 174 -2.26 12.58 -53.80
N LEU A 175 -1.27 13.12 -53.06
CA LEU A 175 -1.51 13.70 -51.73
C LEU A 175 -2.44 14.92 -51.78
N LEU A 176 -2.29 15.77 -52.80
CA LEU A 176 -3.19 16.92 -52.98
C LEU A 176 -4.61 16.49 -53.37
N GLU A 177 -4.76 15.43 -54.16
CA GLU A 177 -6.05 14.81 -54.48
C GLU A 177 -6.72 14.25 -53.20
N ASP A 178 -5.95 13.55 -52.36
CA ASP A 178 -6.44 13.00 -51.08
C ASP A 178 -6.87 14.10 -50.11
N ILE A 179 -6.14 15.22 -50.02
CA ILE A 179 -6.53 16.40 -49.22
C ILE A 179 -7.87 16.97 -49.72
N LEU A 180 -8.04 17.10 -51.03
CA LEU A 180 -9.27 17.63 -51.62
C LEU A 180 -10.46 16.70 -51.40
N GLU A 181 -10.26 15.39 -51.54
CA GLU A 181 -11.29 14.38 -51.26
C GLU A 181 -11.73 14.41 -49.79
N LYS A 182 -10.78 14.38 -48.85
CA LYS A 182 -11.10 14.46 -47.41
C LYS A 182 -11.79 15.75 -47.02
N ASN A 183 -11.42 16.88 -47.65
CA ASN A 183 -12.11 18.15 -47.40
C ASN A 183 -13.58 18.11 -47.86
N GLU A 184 -13.86 17.49 -49.00
CA GLU A 184 -15.23 17.27 -49.48
C GLU A 184 -16.03 16.39 -48.52
N GLU A 185 -15.44 15.30 -48.02
CA GLU A 185 -16.06 14.45 -47.01
C GLU A 185 -16.38 15.20 -45.71
N ILE A 186 -15.46 16.04 -45.22
CA ILE A 186 -15.69 16.92 -44.06
C ILE A 186 -16.87 17.85 -44.33
N ARG A 187 -16.96 18.45 -45.52
CA ARG A 187 -18.06 19.34 -45.89
C ARG A 187 -19.40 18.61 -45.90
N GLU A 188 -19.45 17.40 -46.45
CA GLU A 188 -20.65 16.56 -46.41
C GLU A 188 -21.05 16.20 -44.98
N LEU A 189 -20.10 15.83 -44.13
CA LEU A 189 -20.35 15.52 -42.73
C LEU A 189 -20.86 16.75 -41.97
N LYS A 190 -20.23 17.91 -42.14
CA LYS A 190 -20.69 19.19 -41.56
C LYS A 190 -22.11 19.55 -42.03
N ALA A 191 -22.43 19.33 -43.30
CA ALA A 191 -23.79 19.54 -43.82
C ALA A 191 -24.81 18.60 -43.17
N LYS A 192 -24.49 17.31 -43.04
CA LYS A 192 -25.33 16.31 -42.35
C LYS A 192 -25.51 16.64 -40.86
N ILE A 193 -24.44 17.07 -40.17
CA ILE A 193 -24.51 17.56 -38.80
C ILE A 193 -25.50 18.73 -38.73
N ALA A 194 -25.37 19.72 -39.60
CA ALA A 194 -26.27 20.88 -39.62
C ALA A 194 -27.73 20.51 -39.91
N GLU A 195 -27.99 19.48 -40.71
CA GLU A 195 -29.35 18.94 -40.94
C GLU A 195 -29.93 18.29 -39.69
N ILE A 196 -29.14 17.49 -38.95
CA ILE A 196 -29.59 16.89 -37.69
C ILE A 196 -29.78 17.95 -36.61
N GLU A 197 -28.89 18.93 -36.51
CA GLU A 197 -28.99 20.02 -35.53
C GLU A 197 -30.27 20.84 -35.71
N LYS A 198 -30.79 20.99 -36.94
CA LYS A 198 -32.09 21.64 -37.20
C LYS A 198 -33.29 20.89 -36.59
N LEU A 199 -33.15 19.59 -36.33
CA LEU A 199 -34.18 18.75 -35.70
C LEU A 199 -34.08 18.77 -34.16
N LEU A 200 -32.98 19.26 -33.61
CA LEU A 200 -32.71 19.31 -32.19
C LEU A 200 -33.11 20.68 -31.59
N PRO A 201 -33.41 20.74 -30.28
CA PRO A 201 -33.62 22.02 -29.59
C PRO A 201 -32.33 22.86 -29.61
N ILE A 202 -32.45 24.17 -29.46
CA ILE A 202 -31.29 25.07 -29.43
C ILE A 202 -30.36 24.65 -28.26
N PRO A 203 -29.09 24.33 -28.52
CA PRO A 203 -28.17 23.91 -27.48
C PRO A 203 -27.71 25.11 -26.66
N HIS A 204 -27.40 24.87 -25.39
CA HIS A 204 -26.66 25.83 -24.56
C HIS A 204 -25.17 25.67 -24.82
N ILE A 205 -24.49 26.76 -25.16
CA ILE A 205 -23.04 26.77 -25.34
C ILE A 205 -22.38 27.06 -24.00
N VAL A 206 -21.60 26.10 -23.51
CA VAL A 206 -20.93 26.17 -22.22
C VAL A 206 -19.96 27.36 -22.17
N LYS A 207 -20.08 28.17 -21.12
CA LYS A 207 -19.14 29.23 -20.77
C LYS A 207 -18.22 28.80 -19.63
N SER A 208 -17.12 29.54 -19.45
CA SER A 208 -16.18 29.30 -18.36
C SER A 208 -16.86 29.38 -16.99
N GLY A 209 -16.72 28.33 -16.20
CA GLY A 209 -17.27 28.24 -14.84
C GLY A 209 -18.71 27.70 -14.76
N GLU A 210 -19.37 27.45 -15.89
CA GLU A 210 -20.66 26.76 -15.90
C GLU A 210 -20.47 25.26 -15.69
N ASN A 211 -21.34 24.66 -14.87
CA ASN A 211 -21.40 23.22 -14.70
C ASN A 211 -22.71 22.68 -15.31
N HIS A 212 -22.73 21.37 -15.58
CA HIS A 212 -23.88 20.74 -16.25
C HIS A 212 -25.16 20.87 -15.43
N TYR A 213 -25.04 20.75 -14.10
CA TYR A 213 -26.18 20.89 -13.19
C TYR A 213 -26.85 22.26 -13.27
N MET A 214 -26.07 23.35 -13.31
CA MET A 214 -26.56 24.73 -13.42
C MET A 214 -27.30 24.94 -14.74
N ILE A 215 -26.70 24.49 -15.84
CA ILE A 215 -27.30 24.58 -17.18
C ILE A 215 -28.65 23.83 -17.22
N ALA A 216 -28.70 22.62 -16.66
CA ALA A 216 -29.90 21.81 -16.57
C ALA A 216 -31.00 22.48 -15.75
N MET A 217 -30.63 23.01 -14.58
CA MET A 217 -31.57 23.70 -13.68
C MET A 217 -32.11 24.99 -14.29
N ASP A 218 -31.26 25.79 -14.93
CA ASP A 218 -31.64 27.04 -15.56
C ASP A 218 -32.61 26.79 -16.72
N PHE A 219 -32.35 25.77 -17.54
CA PHE A 219 -33.26 25.34 -18.61
C PHE A 219 -34.65 24.94 -18.04
N LEU A 220 -34.68 24.09 -17.02
CA LEU A 220 -35.94 23.62 -16.45
C LEU A 220 -36.74 24.73 -15.76
N ILE A 221 -36.08 25.61 -15.02
CA ILE A 221 -36.75 26.67 -14.24
C ILE A 221 -37.14 27.86 -15.11
N TYR A 222 -36.20 28.37 -15.92
CA TYR A 222 -36.43 29.62 -16.64
C TYR A 222 -37.09 29.42 -17.99
N GLU A 223 -36.72 28.38 -18.74
CA GLU A 223 -37.29 28.12 -20.06
C GLU A 223 -38.55 27.27 -19.98
N LYS A 224 -38.51 26.17 -19.22
CA LYS A 224 -39.66 25.23 -19.11
C LYS A 224 -40.61 25.54 -17.96
N LYS A 225 -40.30 26.54 -17.12
CA LYS A 225 -41.14 26.99 -15.98
C LYS A 225 -41.50 25.86 -15.00
N VAL A 226 -40.62 24.88 -14.84
CA VAL A 226 -40.77 23.78 -13.88
C VAL A 226 -40.47 24.29 -12.46
N GLU A 227 -41.26 23.85 -11.48
CA GLU A 227 -41.01 24.21 -10.07
C GLU A 227 -39.62 23.72 -9.63
N LYS A 228 -38.85 24.57 -8.94
CA LYS A 228 -37.47 24.29 -8.50
C LYS A 228 -37.29 22.92 -7.82
N LYS A 229 -38.22 22.53 -6.94
CA LYS A 229 -38.18 21.23 -6.26
C LYS A 229 -38.33 20.05 -7.22
N LYS A 230 -39.20 20.18 -8.23
CA LYS A 230 -39.39 19.17 -9.26
C LYS A 230 -38.18 19.13 -10.19
N ALA A 231 -37.68 20.29 -10.62
CA ALA A 231 -36.47 20.40 -11.45
C ALA A 231 -35.27 19.71 -10.81
N MET A 232 -35.01 19.94 -9.52
CA MET A 232 -33.92 19.30 -8.80
C MET A 232 -34.02 17.77 -8.85
N LYS A 233 -35.19 17.20 -8.58
CA LYS A 233 -35.42 15.74 -8.68
C LYS A 233 -35.22 15.20 -10.09
N LEU A 234 -35.60 15.99 -11.11
CA LEU A 234 -35.44 15.62 -12.51
C LEU A 234 -33.96 15.61 -12.92
N VAL A 235 -33.16 16.55 -12.42
CA VAL A 235 -31.74 16.66 -12.74
C VAL A 235 -30.92 15.59 -12.01
N GLU A 236 -31.23 15.30 -10.73
CA GLU A 236 -30.52 14.30 -9.92
C GLU A 236 -30.65 12.86 -10.44
N ARG A 237 -31.76 12.54 -11.10
CA ARG A 237 -31.99 11.21 -11.69
C ARG A 237 -31.39 11.06 -13.10
N THR A 238 -30.87 12.14 -13.67
CA THR A 238 -30.32 12.16 -15.02
C THR A 238 -28.80 12.05 -14.94
N ALA A 239 -28.20 11.25 -15.83
CA ALA A 239 -26.75 11.16 -15.93
C ALA A 239 -26.18 12.48 -16.45
N LEU A 240 -25.62 13.28 -15.55
CA LEU A 240 -24.91 14.50 -15.89
C LEU A 240 -23.46 14.20 -16.27
N PHE A 241 -22.87 15.15 -16.95
CA PHE A 241 -21.47 15.13 -17.36
C PHE A 241 -20.64 15.89 -16.34
N ASP A 242 -19.61 15.26 -15.79
CA ASP A 242 -18.87 15.78 -14.63
C ASP A 242 -18.06 17.05 -14.97
N GLU A 243 -17.34 17.03 -16.10
CA GLU A 243 -16.46 18.12 -16.51
C GLU A 243 -16.91 18.73 -17.83
N LEU A 244 -17.34 19.99 -17.83
CA LEU A 244 -17.64 20.73 -19.04
C LEU A 244 -16.52 21.71 -19.39
N VAL A 245 -16.20 21.80 -20.68
CA VAL A 245 -15.21 22.73 -21.22
C VAL A 245 -15.93 23.82 -22.01
N PRO A 246 -15.47 25.09 -21.96
CA PRO A 246 -16.04 26.16 -22.77
C PRO A 246 -16.11 25.78 -24.26
N GLY A 247 -17.26 26.02 -24.87
CA GLY A 247 -17.53 25.71 -26.27
C GLY A 247 -18.28 24.40 -26.52
N PHE A 248 -18.41 23.52 -25.51
CA PHE A 248 -19.33 22.37 -25.58
C PHE A 248 -20.77 22.82 -25.80
N LYS A 249 -21.54 22.00 -26.53
CA LYS A 249 -22.97 22.17 -26.72
C LYS A 249 -23.71 21.20 -25.78
N VAL A 250 -24.51 21.74 -24.88
CA VAL A 250 -25.38 20.97 -23.99
C VAL A 250 -26.81 21.02 -24.54
N TRP A 251 -27.33 19.85 -24.89
CA TRP A 251 -28.65 19.67 -25.46
C TRP A 251 -29.60 19.24 -24.35
N ASN A 252 -30.54 20.11 -23.97
CA ASN A 252 -31.50 19.81 -22.91
C ASN A 252 -32.86 19.41 -23.50
N PHE A 253 -33.41 18.30 -23.02
CA PHE A 253 -34.67 17.75 -23.48
C PHE A 253 -35.66 17.70 -22.32
N TYR A 254 -36.85 18.27 -22.52
CA TYR A 254 -37.93 18.21 -21.55
C TYR A 254 -39.27 18.00 -22.25
N THR A 255 -39.84 16.80 -22.08
CA THR A 255 -41.15 16.43 -22.61
C THR A 255 -41.95 15.73 -21.52
N GLY A 256 -43.19 16.20 -21.30
CA GLY A 256 -44.06 15.70 -20.25
C GLY A 256 -43.45 15.96 -18.87
N ASP A 257 -42.98 14.91 -18.23
CA ASP A 257 -42.36 14.92 -16.90
C ASP A 257 -40.97 14.25 -16.90
N GLU A 258 -40.35 14.14 -18.06
CA GLU A 258 -39.03 13.58 -18.24
C GLU A 258 -38.00 14.60 -18.70
N TYR A 259 -36.77 14.43 -18.20
CA TYR A 259 -35.65 15.31 -18.48
C TYR A 259 -34.47 14.48 -18.93
N GLY A 260 -33.91 14.83 -20.08
CA GLY A 260 -32.70 14.24 -20.62
C GLY A 260 -31.72 15.33 -21.02
N THR A 261 -30.45 14.98 -21.05
CA THR A 261 -29.39 15.86 -21.54
C THR A 261 -28.35 15.06 -22.32
N SER A 262 -27.71 15.72 -23.28
CA SER A 262 -26.58 15.21 -24.05
C SER A 262 -25.54 16.32 -24.23
N VAL A 263 -24.27 15.95 -24.35
CA VAL A 263 -23.17 16.91 -24.55
C VAL A 263 -22.42 16.55 -25.83
N THR A 264 -22.30 17.50 -26.76
CA THR A 264 -21.48 17.36 -27.98
C THR A 264 -20.33 18.36 -27.99
N GLN A 265 -19.35 18.16 -28.88
CA GLN A 265 -18.10 18.93 -28.86
C GLN A 265 -18.34 20.42 -29.18
N GLY A 266 -19.22 20.72 -30.13
CA GLY A 266 -19.49 22.10 -30.52
C GLY A 266 -18.22 22.82 -30.99
N THR A 267 -17.84 23.89 -30.32
CA THR A 267 -16.66 24.71 -30.65
C THR A 267 -15.43 24.39 -29.78
N ALA A 268 -15.54 23.42 -28.87
CA ALA A 268 -14.43 23.04 -28.01
C ALA A 268 -13.33 22.30 -28.80
N ARG A 269 -12.07 22.46 -28.36
CA ARG A 269 -10.91 21.81 -28.99
C ARG A 269 -10.81 20.30 -28.71
N ILE A 270 -11.44 19.85 -27.63
CA ILE A 270 -11.44 18.46 -27.16
C ILE A 270 -12.85 17.93 -27.22
N SER A 271 -13.07 16.66 -27.53
CA SER A 271 -14.41 16.06 -27.48
C SER A 271 -14.76 15.59 -26.06
N PRO A 272 -16.05 15.48 -25.71
CA PRO A 272 -16.47 14.94 -24.41
C PRO A 272 -15.89 13.54 -24.12
N ASN A 273 -15.85 12.66 -25.13
CA ASN A 273 -15.30 11.31 -24.98
C ASN A 273 -13.79 11.32 -24.65
N THR A 274 -13.02 12.20 -25.30
CA THR A 274 -11.59 12.34 -24.99
C THR A 274 -11.39 12.83 -23.55
N LEU A 275 -12.25 13.72 -23.07
CA LEU A 275 -12.20 14.22 -21.69
C LEU A 275 -12.48 13.10 -20.68
N ILE A 276 -13.53 12.31 -20.89
CA ILE A 276 -13.85 11.12 -20.06
C ILE A 276 -12.66 10.16 -20.04
N ARG A 277 -12.07 9.85 -21.20
CA ARG A 277 -10.92 8.94 -21.30
C ARG A 277 -9.71 9.47 -20.53
N ARG A 278 -9.43 10.78 -20.60
CA ARG A 278 -8.33 11.41 -19.84
C ARG A 278 -8.59 11.37 -18.34
N ALA A 279 -9.80 11.70 -17.89
CA ALA A 279 -10.17 11.62 -16.49
C ALA A 279 -10.05 10.19 -15.96
N LYS A 280 -10.59 9.21 -16.71
CA LYS A 280 -10.47 7.78 -16.37
C LYS A 280 -9.02 7.32 -16.34
N LYS A 281 -8.20 7.74 -17.30
CA LYS A 281 -6.77 7.43 -17.32
C LYS A 281 -6.08 7.97 -16.06
N LYS A 282 -6.30 9.23 -15.70
CA LYS A 282 -5.74 9.81 -14.46
C LYS A 282 -6.15 9.02 -13.21
N LEU A 283 -7.40 8.57 -13.14
CA LEU A 283 -7.88 7.74 -12.02
C LEU A 283 -7.21 6.36 -11.98
N VAL A 284 -7.00 5.74 -13.14
CA VAL A 284 -6.30 4.46 -13.24
C VAL A 284 -4.82 4.63 -12.86
N ASP A 285 -4.15 5.64 -13.40
CA ASP A 285 -2.75 5.94 -13.10
C ASP A 285 -2.56 6.19 -11.58
N ALA A 286 -3.43 7.00 -10.96
CA ALA A 286 -3.38 7.27 -9.52
C ALA A 286 -3.67 6.01 -8.67
N ARG A 287 -4.57 5.13 -9.13
CA ARG A 287 -4.82 3.85 -8.46
C ARG A 287 -3.60 2.95 -8.53
N ASP A 288 -2.97 2.86 -9.69
CA ASP A 288 -1.83 1.97 -9.92
C ASP A 288 -0.60 2.47 -9.14
N GLU A 289 -0.40 3.79 -9.04
CA GLU A 289 0.59 4.41 -8.14
C GLU A 289 0.33 4.05 -6.67
N ALA A 290 -0.92 4.19 -6.20
CA ALA A 290 -1.28 3.84 -4.82
C ALA A 290 -1.09 2.34 -4.51
N ILE A 291 -1.31 1.45 -5.50
CA ILE A 291 -1.05 0.02 -5.36
C ILE A 291 0.46 -0.24 -5.25
N ALA A 292 1.26 0.38 -6.10
CA ALA A 292 2.72 0.24 -6.05
C ALA A 292 3.30 0.74 -4.71
N GLU A 293 2.81 1.87 -4.20
CA GLU A 293 3.19 2.37 -2.87
C GLU A 293 2.79 1.41 -1.76
N ARG A 294 1.56 0.87 -1.81
CA ARG A 294 1.09 -0.14 -0.84
C ARG A 294 2.00 -1.37 -0.82
N ASP A 295 2.37 -1.87 -1.99
CA ASP A 295 3.20 -3.08 -2.11
C ASP A 295 4.61 -2.83 -1.54
N LYS A 296 5.19 -1.67 -1.85
CA LYS A 296 6.47 -1.23 -1.27
C LYS A 296 6.40 -1.11 0.27
N LEU A 297 5.36 -0.48 0.80
CA LEU A 297 5.15 -0.40 2.25
C LEU A 297 4.96 -1.77 2.88
N GLY A 298 4.32 -2.71 2.17
CA GLY A 298 4.20 -4.10 2.59
C GLY A 298 5.55 -4.82 2.68
N GLU A 299 6.47 -4.56 1.75
CA GLU A 299 7.85 -5.07 1.80
C GLU A 299 8.63 -4.45 2.98
N ASP A 300 8.54 -3.13 3.16
CA ASP A 300 9.20 -2.43 4.25
C ASP A 300 8.75 -2.95 5.63
N ILE A 301 7.45 -3.21 5.79
CA ILE A 301 6.90 -3.81 7.02
C ILE A 301 7.52 -5.18 7.29
N LYS A 302 7.62 -6.06 6.28
CA LYS A 302 8.24 -7.38 6.44
C LYS A 302 9.71 -7.27 6.87
N VAL A 303 10.48 -6.37 6.25
CA VAL A 303 11.89 -6.14 6.62
C VAL A 303 11.99 -5.61 8.06
N LEU A 304 11.09 -4.72 8.48
CA LEU A 304 11.07 -4.21 9.85
C LEU A 304 10.67 -5.30 10.87
N GLU A 305 9.76 -6.20 10.52
CA GLU A 305 9.38 -7.35 11.35
C GLU A 305 10.54 -8.33 11.53
N GLU A 306 11.29 -8.61 10.46
CA GLU A 306 12.51 -9.43 10.52
C GLU A 306 13.57 -8.79 11.42
N LYS A 307 13.85 -7.49 11.24
CA LYS A 307 14.77 -6.74 12.11
C LYS A 307 14.31 -6.73 13.56
N ARG A 308 13.00 -6.57 13.81
CA ARG A 308 12.45 -6.62 15.16
C ARG A 308 12.70 -7.98 15.80
N LYS A 309 12.51 -9.07 15.05
CA LYS A 309 12.78 -10.42 15.54
C LYS A 309 14.26 -10.62 15.87
N GLU A 310 15.16 -10.17 15.00
CA GLU A 310 16.61 -10.22 15.23
C GLU A 310 17.01 -9.45 16.51
N ILE A 311 16.47 -8.25 16.71
CA ILE A 311 16.72 -7.45 17.91
C ILE A 311 16.23 -8.16 19.18
N ILE A 312 15.06 -8.81 19.12
CA ILE A 312 14.53 -9.58 20.26
C ILE A 312 15.48 -10.73 20.60
N GLU A 313 15.95 -11.49 19.60
CA GLU A 313 16.91 -12.58 19.80
C GLU A 313 18.24 -12.08 20.41
N GLN A 314 18.74 -10.92 19.96
CA GLN A 314 19.93 -10.29 20.54
C GLN A 314 19.72 -9.87 22.00
N VAL A 315 18.56 -9.28 22.32
CA VAL A 315 18.21 -8.86 23.69
C VAL A 315 18.11 -10.08 24.62
N ASP A 316 17.51 -11.16 24.16
CA ASP A 316 17.39 -12.40 24.94
C ASP A 316 18.77 -13.02 25.20
N SER A 317 19.64 -13.08 24.19
CA SER A 317 21.03 -13.54 24.32
C SER A 317 21.81 -12.69 25.33
N LEU A 318 21.78 -11.37 25.20
CA LEU A 318 22.46 -10.45 26.13
C LEU A 318 21.91 -10.57 27.55
N THR A 319 20.61 -10.82 27.71
CA THR A 319 19.98 -11.03 29.01
C THR A 319 20.49 -12.31 29.67
N GLN A 320 20.59 -13.41 28.92
CA GLN A 320 21.17 -14.66 29.39
C GLN A 320 22.64 -14.49 29.78
N GLU A 321 23.44 -13.80 28.96
CA GLU A 321 24.83 -13.48 29.27
C GLU A 321 24.95 -12.67 30.56
N LYS A 322 24.13 -11.63 30.73
CA LYS A 322 24.10 -10.81 31.94
C LYS A 322 23.80 -11.65 33.18
N VAL A 323 22.79 -12.53 33.12
CA VAL A 323 22.47 -13.43 34.24
C VAL A 323 23.66 -14.34 34.57
N SER A 324 24.31 -14.91 33.56
CA SER A 324 25.49 -15.77 33.76
C SER A 324 26.65 -15.01 34.40
N LEU A 325 26.88 -13.76 34.01
CA LEU A 325 27.92 -12.91 34.57
C LEU A 325 27.61 -12.50 36.02
N ILE A 326 26.34 -12.20 36.33
CA ILE A 326 25.91 -11.92 37.70
C ILE A 326 26.20 -13.12 38.61
N VAL A 327 25.88 -14.34 38.16
CA VAL A 327 26.17 -15.57 38.91
C VAL A 327 27.67 -15.72 39.14
N LYS A 328 28.49 -15.64 38.07
CA LYS A 328 29.97 -15.73 38.18
C LYS A 328 30.56 -14.68 39.12
N VAL A 329 30.11 -13.43 39.00
CA VAL A 329 30.57 -12.34 39.89
C VAL A 329 30.17 -12.64 41.33
N SER A 330 28.97 -13.15 41.59
CA SER A 330 28.53 -13.51 42.93
C SER A 330 29.36 -14.65 43.52
N GLU A 331 29.68 -15.69 42.75
CA GLU A 331 30.52 -16.82 43.17
C GLU A 331 31.95 -16.37 43.49
N LEU A 332 32.57 -15.60 42.59
CA LEU A 332 33.90 -15.03 42.81
C LEU A 332 33.91 -14.12 44.04
N ASN A 333 32.86 -13.33 44.24
CA ASN A 333 32.74 -12.44 45.39
C ASN A 333 32.65 -13.23 46.70
N VAL A 334 31.95 -14.37 46.72
CA VAL A 334 31.95 -15.30 47.87
C VAL A 334 33.35 -15.90 48.07
N GLN A 335 33.98 -16.40 47.00
CA GLN A 335 35.30 -17.03 47.08
C GLN A 335 36.38 -16.07 47.63
N VAL A 336 36.42 -14.84 47.13
CA VAL A 336 37.42 -13.83 47.53
C VAL A 336 37.17 -13.31 48.94
N ASN A 337 35.92 -13.25 49.41
CA ASN A 337 35.61 -12.73 50.74
C ASN A 337 35.46 -13.80 51.83
N SER A 338 35.60 -15.08 51.49
CA SER A 338 35.50 -16.17 52.44
C SER A 338 36.84 -16.57 53.03
N LEU A 339 36.81 -16.99 54.29
CA LEU A 339 37.89 -17.70 54.96
C LEU A 339 37.59 -19.19 54.90
N PHE A 340 38.50 -19.97 54.34
CA PHE A 340 38.39 -21.43 54.31
C PHE A 340 39.16 -22.02 55.49
N TYR A 341 38.53 -22.91 56.24
CA TYR A 341 39.15 -23.45 57.45
C TYR A 341 38.93 -24.94 57.63
N LEU A 342 39.93 -25.58 58.21
CA LEU A 342 39.88 -26.96 58.68
C LEU A 342 39.87 -26.95 60.21
N LEU A 343 38.80 -27.49 60.80
CA LEU A 343 38.64 -27.61 62.25
C LEU A 343 38.72 -29.09 62.64
N ASP A 344 39.70 -29.46 63.46
CA ASP A 344 39.79 -30.82 64.01
C ASP A 344 40.63 -30.83 65.31
N SER A 345 40.58 -31.94 66.05
CA SER A 345 41.41 -32.13 67.22
C SER A 345 42.89 -32.21 66.83
N GLN A 346 43.77 -31.66 67.67
CA GLN A 346 45.21 -31.67 67.41
C GLN A 346 45.77 -33.09 67.24
N LYS A 347 45.16 -34.08 67.90
CA LYS A 347 45.53 -35.51 67.77
C LYS A 347 45.17 -36.03 66.37
N ASN A 348 43.98 -35.71 65.86
CA ASN A 348 43.52 -36.14 64.54
C ASN A 348 44.29 -35.43 63.42
N LEU A 349 44.53 -34.12 63.53
CA LEU A 349 45.33 -33.36 62.57
C LEU A 349 46.76 -33.91 62.42
N ARG A 350 47.33 -34.47 63.51
CA ARG A 350 48.62 -35.16 63.46
C ARG A 350 48.53 -36.52 62.78
N LYS A 351 47.51 -37.32 63.12
CA LYS A 351 47.26 -38.62 62.46
C LYS A 351 47.07 -38.47 60.96
N LYS A 352 46.35 -37.42 60.53
CA LYS A 352 46.11 -37.07 59.12
C LYS A 352 47.33 -36.47 58.40
N GLY A 353 48.48 -36.31 59.09
CA GLY A 353 49.70 -35.76 58.49
C GLY A 353 49.70 -34.25 58.22
N ILE A 354 48.63 -33.55 58.64
CA ILE A 354 48.43 -32.10 58.43
C ILE A 354 49.33 -31.27 59.35
N LEU A 355 49.56 -31.75 60.57
CA LEU A 355 50.50 -31.15 61.53
C LEU A 355 51.72 -32.06 61.77
N LYS A 356 52.94 -31.56 61.48
CA LYS A 356 54.19 -32.29 61.75
C LYS A 356 54.76 -31.88 63.12
N ARG A 357 55.12 -32.88 63.95
CA ARG A 357 55.87 -32.68 65.21
C ARG A 357 57.36 -32.76 64.90
N GLY A 358 58.11 -31.68 65.12
CA GLY A 358 59.57 -31.74 65.15
C GLY A 358 60.02 -32.33 66.48
N PHE A 359 60.99 -33.26 66.47
CA PHE A 359 61.51 -33.89 67.68
C PHE A 359 62.15 -32.87 68.66
N LEU A 360 62.61 -31.72 68.14
CA LEU A 360 63.15 -30.58 68.90
C LEU A 360 62.66 -29.20 68.37
N ARG A 361 61.60 -29.17 67.53
CA ARG A 361 61.13 -27.93 66.87
C ARG A 361 59.61 -27.78 66.95
N SER A 362 59.14 -26.53 66.97
CA SER A 362 57.72 -26.19 67.11
C SER A 362 56.86 -26.83 66.01
N THR A 363 55.62 -27.21 66.33
CA THR A 363 54.67 -27.82 65.37
C THR A 363 54.48 -26.92 64.15
N LYS A 364 54.66 -27.46 62.95
CA LYS A 364 54.49 -26.73 61.68
C LYS A 364 53.35 -27.35 60.85
N LEU A 365 52.65 -26.49 60.12
CA LEU A 365 51.66 -26.88 59.11
C LEU A 365 52.42 -27.43 57.88
N ARG A 366 52.00 -28.57 57.34
CA ARG A 366 52.50 -29.08 56.05
C ARG A 366 51.73 -28.40 54.91
N ASP A 367 52.19 -28.51 53.67
CA ASP A 367 51.34 -28.15 52.53
C ASP A 367 50.11 -29.08 52.52
N VAL A 368 48.91 -28.50 52.53
CA VAL A 368 47.64 -29.20 52.66
C VAL A 368 46.82 -28.91 51.42
N SER A 369 46.35 -29.96 50.74
CA SER A 369 45.46 -29.80 49.57
C SER A 369 44.22 -28.97 49.93
N PRO A 370 43.77 -28.05 49.06
CA PRO A 370 42.55 -27.26 49.26
C PRO A 370 41.31 -28.09 49.65
N GLU A 371 41.24 -29.34 49.21
CA GLU A 371 40.12 -30.27 49.48
C GLU A 371 39.89 -30.54 50.98
N PHE A 372 40.91 -30.39 51.82
CA PHE A 372 40.76 -30.57 53.27
C PHE A 372 40.06 -29.39 53.97
N PHE A 373 39.89 -28.25 53.31
CA PHE A 373 39.26 -27.05 53.87
C PHE A 373 37.78 -26.98 53.49
N SER A 374 37.01 -27.97 53.96
CA SER A 374 35.60 -28.14 53.59
C SER A 374 34.63 -27.15 54.24
N ARG A 375 35.09 -26.34 55.22
CA ARG A 375 34.27 -25.31 55.88
C ARG A 375 34.74 -23.92 55.44
N SER A 376 33.81 -23.02 55.21
CA SER A 376 34.09 -21.62 54.90
C SER A 376 33.22 -20.67 55.73
N VAL A 377 33.71 -19.45 55.93
CA VAL A 377 32.95 -18.35 56.53
C VAL A 377 33.08 -17.11 55.64
N ASP A 378 31.96 -16.56 55.16
CA ASP A 378 31.95 -15.26 54.48
C ASP A 378 32.20 -14.16 55.51
N LEU A 379 33.37 -13.51 55.40
CA LEU A 379 33.83 -12.52 56.36
C LEU A 379 33.07 -11.19 56.29
N ARG A 380 32.15 -11.02 55.33
CA ARG A 380 31.27 -9.84 55.24
C ARG A 380 30.07 -9.95 56.16
N SER A 381 29.53 -11.16 56.33
CA SER A 381 28.32 -11.41 57.13
C SER A 381 28.64 -11.95 58.51
N ARG A 382 29.74 -12.70 58.65
CA ARG A 382 30.10 -13.32 59.92
C ARG A 382 31.62 -13.30 60.11
N ASN A 383 32.06 -12.77 61.25
CA ASN A 383 33.46 -12.78 61.66
C ASN A 383 33.74 -13.77 62.79
N GLN A 384 32.80 -14.66 63.11
CA GLN A 384 32.91 -15.61 64.21
C GLN A 384 32.82 -17.06 63.74
N ILE A 385 33.66 -17.91 64.32
CA ILE A 385 33.64 -19.37 64.14
C ILE A 385 33.39 -20.00 65.50
N THR A 386 32.23 -20.65 65.64
CA THR A 386 31.91 -21.42 66.84
C THR A 386 32.53 -22.80 66.76
N ILE A 387 33.14 -23.24 67.86
CA ILE A 387 33.86 -24.49 67.98
C ILE A 387 33.27 -25.26 69.15
N SER A 388 32.77 -26.46 68.89
CA SER A 388 32.23 -27.36 69.90
C SER A 388 33.18 -28.52 70.19
N ALA A 389 33.36 -28.87 71.46
CA ALA A 389 34.17 -30.01 71.89
C ALA A 389 33.56 -31.35 71.40
N SER A 390 32.22 -31.44 71.42
CA SER A 390 31.48 -32.66 71.04
C SER A 390 31.65 -33.00 69.57
N GLU A 391 31.63 -32.00 68.68
CA GLU A 391 31.90 -32.15 67.24
C GLU A 391 33.28 -32.76 66.96
N LEU A 392 34.23 -32.55 67.87
CA LEU A 392 35.62 -33.01 67.74
C LEU A 392 35.92 -34.27 68.55
N GLY A 393 34.91 -34.86 69.21
CA GLY A 393 35.07 -36.02 70.10
C GLY A 393 35.92 -35.71 71.34
N LEU A 394 35.96 -34.45 71.78
CA LEU A 394 36.72 -34.00 72.94
C LEU A 394 35.80 -33.83 74.16
N LYS A 395 36.29 -34.21 75.35
CA LYS A 395 35.54 -34.00 76.60
C LYS A 395 35.49 -32.54 77.06
N LYS A 396 36.55 -31.77 76.79
CA LYS A 396 36.71 -30.34 77.16
C LYS A 396 37.73 -29.69 76.21
N ILE A 397 37.54 -28.42 75.86
CA ILE A 397 38.48 -27.56 75.12
C ILE A 397 39.45 -26.94 76.11
N LYS A 398 40.74 -27.26 76.01
CA LYS A 398 41.81 -26.65 76.84
C LYS A 398 42.51 -25.53 76.10
N LYS A 399 42.72 -25.69 74.79
CA LYS A 399 43.46 -24.72 73.99
C LYS A 399 43.08 -24.81 72.52
N ILE A 400 42.93 -23.66 71.88
CA ILE A 400 42.75 -23.55 70.43
C ILE A 400 43.97 -22.86 69.84
N THR A 401 44.51 -23.41 68.76
CA THR A 401 45.68 -22.87 68.04
C THR A 401 45.36 -22.74 66.57
N LEU A 402 45.57 -21.54 66.03
CA LEU A 402 45.43 -21.28 64.60
C LEU A 402 46.75 -21.49 63.87
N TYR A 403 46.67 -22.04 62.66
CA TYR A 403 47.76 -22.10 61.71
C TYR A 403 47.32 -21.44 60.40
N PRO A 404 48.22 -20.70 59.73
CA PRO A 404 49.64 -20.53 60.03
C PRO A 404 49.93 -19.59 61.23
N LYS A 405 51.04 -19.84 61.93
CA LYS A 405 51.39 -19.17 63.21
C LYS A 405 51.75 -17.68 63.10
N PHE A 406 51.83 -17.12 61.90
CA PHE A 406 52.03 -15.67 61.74
C PHE A 406 50.78 -14.87 62.14
N LEU A 407 49.61 -15.52 62.20
CA LEU A 407 48.39 -14.96 62.75
C LEU A 407 48.50 -14.92 64.27
N ARG A 408 48.41 -13.72 64.86
CA ARG A 408 48.60 -13.49 66.30
C ARG A 408 47.26 -13.32 67.02
N VAL A 409 47.12 -14.04 68.14
CA VAL A 409 46.00 -13.86 69.08
C VAL A 409 46.01 -12.43 69.62
N GLY A 410 44.84 -11.79 69.72
CA GLY A 410 44.67 -10.41 70.20
C GLY A 410 44.92 -9.34 69.13
N THR A 411 45.61 -9.67 68.02
CA THR A 411 45.87 -8.73 66.92
C THR A 411 45.09 -9.08 65.65
N ASN A 412 45.05 -10.36 65.30
CA ASN A 412 44.41 -10.85 64.07
C ASN A 412 43.09 -11.56 64.37
N TYR A 413 43.04 -12.27 65.50
CA TYR A 413 41.86 -12.99 65.96
C TYR A 413 41.83 -13.06 67.50
N LYS A 414 40.64 -13.24 68.07
CA LYS A 414 40.39 -13.46 69.50
C LYS A 414 39.78 -14.85 69.68
N ILE A 415 40.08 -15.51 70.79
CA ILE A 415 39.44 -16.77 71.18
C ILE A 415 38.84 -16.57 72.56
N GLU A 416 37.56 -16.90 72.71
CA GLU A 416 36.85 -16.93 73.97
C GLU A 416 36.38 -18.37 74.21
N ILE A 417 36.82 -18.99 75.30
CA ILE A 417 36.39 -20.34 75.70
C ILE A 417 35.33 -20.15 76.78
N ALA A 418 34.17 -20.77 76.61
CA ALA A 418 33.09 -20.69 77.58
C ALA A 418 33.47 -21.38 78.91
N LEU A 419 32.78 -21.01 79.99
CA LEU A 419 33.06 -21.51 81.34
C LEU A 419 32.92 -23.04 81.46
N ASP A 420 32.02 -23.62 80.68
CA ASP A 420 31.79 -25.07 80.58
C ASP A 420 32.96 -25.83 79.91
N LYS A 421 33.86 -25.11 79.23
CA LYS A 421 34.92 -25.64 78.36
C LYS A 421 34.39 -26.59 77.28
N GLN A 422 33.10 -26.54 76.95
CA GLN A 422 32.50 -27.32 75.86
C GLN A 422 32.44 -26.52 74.57
N THR A 423 32.34 -25.19 74.67
CA THR A 423 32.26 -24.31 73.50
C THR A 423 33.35 -23.25 73.52
N ALA A 424 33.74 -22.82 72.33
CA ALA A 424 34.63 -21.68 72.15
C ALA A 424 34.23 -20.89 70.90
N VAL A 425 34.41 -19.58 70.96
CA VAL A 425 34.15 -18.67 69.85
C VAL A 425 35.47 -18.08 69.40
N LEU A 426 35.77 -18.24 68.11
CA LEU A 426 36.89 -17.58 67.46
C LEU A 426 36.38 -16.37 66.69
N THR A 427 36.81 -15.17 67.08
CA THR A 427 36.41 -13.91 66.43
C THR A 427 37.56 -13.35 65.62
N ILE A 428 37.32 -13.06 64.36
CA ILE A 428 38.29 -12.51 63.41
C ILE A 428 38.27 -10.98 63.55
N LEU A 429 39.42 -10.41 63.94
CA LEU A 429 39.55 -8.97 64.22
C LEU A 429 40.01 -8.18 62.99
N LYS A 430 40.79 -8.80 62.10
CA LYS A 430 41.28 -8.16 60.86
C LYS A 430 40.88 -8.99 59.62
N PRO A 431 39.61 -8.92 59.18
CA PRO A 431 39.08 -9.74 58.08
C PRO A 431 39.93 -9.72 56.81
N ALA A 432 40.52 -8.57 56.46
CA ALA A 432 41.37 -8.43 55.26
C ALA A 432 42.56 -9.42 55.22
N LYS A 433 43.08 -9.86 56.38
CA LYS A 433 44.18 -10.85 56.46
C LYS A 433 43.71 -12.31 56.36
N PHE A 434 42.41 -12.54 56.26
CA PHE A 434 41.78 -13.85 56.24
C PHE A 434 40.95 -14.08 54.97
N LYS A 435 40.79 -13.06 54.12
CA LYS A 435 40.08 -13.16 52.83
C LYS A 435 40.85 -14.06 51.87
N ASN A 436 40.16 -15.07 51.31
CA ASN A 436 40.74 -16.09 50.43
C ASN A 436 41.91 -16.88 51.07
N GLU A 437 42.01 -16.86 52.39
CA GLU A 437 43.04 -17.61 53.10
C GLU A 437 42.54 -18.97 53.53
N ARG A 438 43.48 -19.91 53.69
CA ARG A 438 43.22 -21.26 54.18
C ARG A 438 43.90 -21.46 55.52
N ILE A 439 43.11 -21.68 56.57
CA ILE A 439 43.62 -21.80 57.94
C ILE A 439 43.27 -23.15 58.58
N VAL A 440 44.13 -23.61 59.48
CA VAL A 440 43.86 -24.82 60.27
C VAL A 440 43.65 -24.43 61.73
N ILE A 441 42.51 -24.82 62.28
CA ILE A 441 42.12 -24.60 63.67
C ILE A 441 42.33 -25.92 64.43
N ALA A 442 43.39 -25.97 65.24
CA ALA A 442 43.73 -27.14 66.03
C ALA A 442 43.23 -26.99 67.47
N VAL A 443 42.40 -27.93 67.91
CA VAL A 443 41.80 -27.92 69.26
C VAL A 443 42.42 -29.01 70.13
N LYS A 444 42.79 -28.66 71.38
CA LYS A 444 43.44 -29.56 72.34
C LYS A 444 42.61 -29.75 73.61
#